data_AF-A0A0E3U9H1-F1
#
_entry.id   AF-A0A0E3U9H1-F1
#
_cell.length_a   1.000
_cell.length_b   1.000
_cell.length_c   1.000
_cell.angle_alpha   90.00
_cell.angle_beta   90.00
_cell.angle_gamma   90.00
#
_symmetry.space_group_name_H-M   'P 1'
#
loop_
_entity.id
_entity.type
_entity.pdbx_description
1 polymer ?
#
loop_
_entity_poly.entity_id
_entity_poly.type
_entity_poly.pdbx_seq_one_letter_code
_entity_poly.pdbx_strand_id
1 'polypeptide(L)'
;MSRSFVFEAAHTLNRRDIDPPSMDASRRIHGHSYRATVEVTGAPMGESGMVLDLAQLDAALTRVSERLDHRLLDDVAGLGPATLENLCAFIWRALAPHLVGLSRVTVSRDARGDACSLSMREA
;
A
#
# COMPACT_ATOMS: atom_id res chain seq x y z
N MET A 1 13.30 -6.46 7.58
CA MET A 1 13.33 -4.99 7.72
C MET A 1 11.97 -4.44 7.31
N SER A 2 11.47 -3.37 7.93
CA SER A 2 10.22 -2.71 7.55
C SER A 2 10.39 -1.20 7.43
N ARG A 3 9.68 -0.58 6.49
CA ARG A 3 9.63 0.87 6.31
C ARG A 3 8.23 1.32 5.93
N SER A 4 7.76 2.41 6.52
CA SER A 4 6.43 2.95 6.26
C SER A 4 6.46 4.33 5.62
N PHE A 5 5.44 4.63 4.83
CA PHE A 5 5.08 5.99 4.40
C PHE A 5 3.59 6.24 4.65
N VAL A 6 3.21 7.52 4.72
CA VAL A 6 1.81 7.96 4.90
C VAL A 6 1.40 8.70 3.64
N PHE A 7 0.14 8.53 3.24
CA PHE A 7 -0.47 9.29 2.15
C PHE A 7 -1.91 9.64 2.50
N GLU A 8 -2.32 10.84 2.09
CA GLU A 8 -3.67 11.36 2.27
C GLU A 8 -4.41 11.27 0.94
N ALA A 9 -5.51 10.52 0.89
CA ALA A 9 -6.23 10.33 -0.37
C ALA A 9 -7.74 10.24 -0.17
N ALA A 10 -8.47 10.67 -1.21
CA ALA A 10 -9.90 10.52 -1.29
C ALA A 10 -10.27 9.37 -2.23
N HIS A 11 -11.44 8.78 -2.04
CA HIS A 11 -11.98 7.76 -2.93
C HIS A 11 -13.51 7.64 -2.82
N THR A 12 -14.08 6.95 -3.78
CA THR A 12 -15.37 6.30 -3.66
C THR A 12 -15.19 4.79 -3.58
N LEU A 13 -16.22 4.10 -3.11
CA LEU A 13 -16.24 2.64 -3.14
C LEU A 13 -17.62 2.14 -3.56
N ASN A 14 -17.72 1.74 -4.83
CA ASN A 14 -18.90 1.10 -5.39
C ASN A 14 -18.63 -0.39 -5.61
N ARG A 15 -19.05 -1.23 -4.65
CA ARG A 15 -18.90 -2.68 -4.73
C ARG A 15 -20.23 -3.26 -5.20
N ARG A 16 -20.31 -3.55 -6.50
CA ARG A 16 -21.56 -3.94 -7.17
C ARG A 16 -22.23 -5.21 -6.61
N ASP A 17 -21.51 -6.01 -5.80
CA ASP A 17 -21.96 -7.36 -5.40
C ASP A 17 -22.05 -7.58 -3.88
N ILE A 18 -21.69 -6.60 -3.03
CA ILE A 18 -21.52 -6.83 -1.57
C ILE A 18 -22.05 -5.67 -0.72
N ASP A 19 -22.66 -4.64 -1.29
CA ASP A 19 -23.09 -3.48 -0.50
C ASP A 19 -24.52 -3.67 0.06
N PRO A 20 -24.70 -4.03 1.35
CA PRO A 20 -25.97 -3.80 2.03
C PRO A 20 -26.28 -2.30 2.08
N PRO A 21 -27.56 -1.92 2.32
CA PRO A 21 -27.98 -0.52 2.40
C PRO A 21 -27.17 0.33 3.40
N SER A 22 -26.55 -0.29 4.41
CA SER A 22 -25.69 0.38 5.40
C SER A 22 -24.35 0.90 4.85
N MET A 23 -23.99 0.58 3.60
CA MET A 23 -22.70 0.98 2.99
C MET A 23 -22.76 2.26 2.13
N ASP A 24 -23.89 2.98 2.14
CA ASP A 24 -24.07 4.23 1.38
C ASP A 24 -23.01 5.31 1.67
N ALA A 25 -22.45 5.33 2.88
CA ALA A 25 -21.39 6.27 3.21
C ALA A 25 -20.13 6.08 2.36
N SER A 26 -19.78 4.83 2.02
CA SER A 26 -18.58 4.51 1.23
C SER A 26 -18.72 4.84 -0.26
N ARG A 27 -19.96 4.95 -0.76
CA ARG A 27 -20.26 5.33 -2.14
C ARG A 27 -20.08 6.83 -2.41
N ARG A 28 -20.10 7.65 -1.36
CA ARG A 28 -19.79 9.08 -1.45
C ARG A 28 -18.28 9.28 -1.49
N ILE A 29 -17.86 10.40 -2.07
CA ILE A 29 -16.47 10.84 -1.96
C ILE A 29 -16.16 11.06 -0.48
N HIS A 30 -15.12 10.40 -0.02
CA HIS A 30 -14.58 10.54 1.32
C HIS A 30 -13.08 10.25 1.27
N GLY A 31 -12.35 10.48 2.34
CA GLY A 31 -10.91 10.23 2.36
C GLY A 31 -10.43 9.70 3.69
N HIS A 32 -9.18 9.23 3.68
CA HIS A 32 -8.51 8.71 4.86
C HIS A 32 -7.03 9.09 4.83
N SER A 33 -6.45 9.17 6.02
CA SER A 33 -5.01 9.08 6.23
C SER A 33 -4.62 7.60 6.20
N TYR A 34 -3.87 7.20 5.18
CA TYR A 34 -3.42 5.82 5.02
C TYR A 34 -1.96 5.71 5.44
N ARG A 35 -1.61 4.61 6.09
CA ARG A 35 -0.22 4.21 6.30
C ARG A 35 0.06 2.95 5.51
N ALA A 36 1.05 3.00 4.62
CA ALA A 36 1.59 1.84 3.95
C ALA A 36 2.90 1.43 4.61
N THR A 37 3.00 0.17 5.05
CA THR A 37 4.20 -0.46 5.59
C THR A 37 4.68 -1.54 4.63
N VAL A 38 5.93 -1.43 4.21
CA VAL A 38 6.59 -2.37 3.30
C VAL A 38 7.66 -3.12 4.06
N GLU A 39 7.66 -4.44 3.91
CA GLU A 39 8.61 -5.33 4.56
C GLU A 39 9.44 -6.07 3.54
N VAL A 40 10.74 -6.10 3.82
CA VAL A 40 11.75 -6.80 3.02
C VAL A 40 12.46 -7.81 3.91
N THR A 41 12.55 -9.04 3.44
CA THR A 41 13.24 -10.15 4.08
C THR A 41 14.46 -10.52 3.26
N GLY A 42 15.60 -10.68 3.93
CA GLY A 42 16.86 -11.10 3.34
C GLY A 42 17.91 -11.30 4.41
N ALA A 43 19.03 -11.92 4.05
CA ALA A 43 20.18 -12.00 4.94
C ALA A 43 20.88 -10.64 5.02
N PRO A 44 21.40 -10.23 6.18
CA PRO A 44 22.41 -9.18 6.26
C PRO A 44 23.58 -9.46 5.31
N MET A 45 24.03 -8.47 4.52
CA MET A 45 25.08 -8.66 3.51
C MET A 45 26.26 -7.70 3.68
N GLY A 46 27.44 -8.19 3.30
CA GLY A 46 28.68 -7.40 3.23
C GLY A 46 29.10 -6.80 4.58
N GLU A 47 29.98 -5.80 4.52
CA GLU A 47 30.46 -5.09 5.71
C GLU A 47 29.40 -4.19 6.34
N SER A 48 28.38 -3.78 5.58
CA SER A 48 27.30 -2.93 6.09
C SER A 48 26.37 -3.67 7.04
N GLY A 49 26.26 -5.00 6.93
CA GLY A 49 25.32 -5.80 7.71
C GLY A 49 23.86 -5.45 7.46
N MET A 50 23.54 -4.73 6.37
CA MET A 50 22.18 -4.36 6.02
C MET A 50 21.50 -5.47 5.23
N VAL A 51 20.18 -5.61 5.40
CA VAL A 51 19.34 -6.44 4.53
C VAL A 51 19.16 -5.79 3.16
N LEU A 52 19.00 -4.46 3.15
CA LEU A 52 18.83 -3.62 1.98
C LEU A 52 19.30 -2.21 2.34
N ASP A 53 19.83 -1.46 1.37
CA ASP A 53 20.08 -0.03 1.53
C ASP A 53 18.75 0.72 1.76
N LEU A 54 18.64 1.40 2.89
CA LEU A 54 17.44 2.16 3.24
C LEU A 54 17.17 3.32 2.27
N ALA A 55 18.20 3.94 1.69
CA ALA A 55 18.03 5.02 0.72
C ALA A 55 17.41 4.51 -0.59
N GLN A 56 17.77 3.29 -1.01
CA GLN A 56 17.16 2.62 -2.16
C GLN A 56 15.68 2.33 -1.90
N LEU A 57 15.35 1.85 -0.70
CA LEU A 57 13.97 1.60 -0.30
C LEU A 57 13.17 2.91 -0.29
N ASP A 58 13.67 3.95 0.37
CA ASP A 58 12.99 5.24 0.46
C ASP A 58 12.72 5.84 -0.94
N ALA A 59 13.68 5.77 -1.86
CA ALA A 59 13.47 6.22 -3.24
C ALA A 59 12.37 5.43 -3.97
N ALA A 60 12.26 4.12 -3.73
CA ALA A 60 11.19 3.30 -4.30
C ALA A 60 9.83 3.62 -3.69
N LEU A 61 9.77 3.83 -2.38
CA LEU A 61 8.54 4.21 -1.67
C LEU A 61 8.04 5.59 -2.09
N THR A 62 8.92 6.57 -2.28
CA THR A 62 8.55 7.92 -2.76
C THR A 62 7.82 7.86 -4.10
N ARG A 63 8.34 7.08 -5.07
CA ARG A 63 7.69 6.93 -6.39
C ARG A 63 6.29 6.33 -6.32
N VAL A 64 6.05 5.43 -5.36
CA VAL A 64 4.71 4.86 -5.14
C VAL A 64 3.82 5.86 -4.42
N SER A 65 4.34 6.55 -3.41
CA SER A 65 3.63 7.56 -2.63
C SER A 65 3.12 8.70 -3.52
N GLU A 66 3.92 9.22 -4.45
CA GLU A 66 3.53 10.30 -5.37
C GLU A 66 2.35 9.94 -6.28
N ARG A 67 2.09 8.64 -6.49
CA ARG A 67 0.94 8.15 -7.25
C ARG A 67 -0.35 8.06 -6.42
N LEU A 68 -0.24 8.13 -5.09
CA LEU A 68 -1.36 7.92 -4.15
C LEU A 68 -1.68 9.17 -3.35
N ASP A 69 -0.65 9.92 -2.94
CA ASP A 69 -0.79 11.08 -2.06
C ASP A 69 -1.47 12.27 -2.76
N HIS A 70 -2.39 12.91 -2.05
CA HIS A 70 -3.24 13.99 -2.54
C HIS A 70 -4.00 13.65 -3.83
N ARG A 71 -4.40 12.38 -4.01
CA ARG A 71 -5.16 11.90 -5.17
C ARG A 71 -6.59 11.50 -4.83
N LEU A 72 -7.46 11.56 -5.85
CA LEU A 72 -8.65 10.73 -5.91
C LEU A 72 -8.22 9.33 -6.41
N LEU A 73 -8.30 8.33 -5.54
CA LEU A 73 -7.79 6.98 -5.82
C LEU A 73 -8.54 6.30 -6.99
N ASP A 74 -9.80 6.67 -7.22
CA ASP A 74 -10.58 6.20 -8.37
C ASP A 74 -9.90 6.52 -9.72
N ASP A 75 -9.09 7.58 -9.78
CA ASP A 75 -8.38 8.01 -10.99
C ASP A 75 -6.98 7.39 -11.11
N VAL A 76 -6.52 6.65 -10.10
CA VAL A 76 -5.18 6.05 -10.11
C VAL A 76 -5.19 4.81 -11.00
N ALA A 77 -4.61 4.97 -12.20
CA ALA A 77 -4.53 3.91 -13.20
C ALA A 77 -3.90 2.63 -12.63
N GLY A 78 -4.62 1.51 -12.76
CA GLY A 78 -4.19 0.19 -12.32
C GLY A 78 -4.41 -0.11 -10.83
N LEU A 79 -5.03 0.80 -10.06
CA LEU A 79 -5.40 0.53 -8.65
C LEU A 79 -6.65 -0.36 -8.56
N GLY A 80 -7.67 -0.10 -9.39
CA GLY A 80 -8.99 -0.72 -9.25
C GLY A 80 -9.81 -0.07 -8.12
N PRO A 81 -10.88 -0.73 -7.62
CA PRO A 81 -11.63 -0.22 -6.47
C PRO A 81 -10.70 0.01 -5.28
N ALA A 82 -10.74 1.19 -4.68
CA ALA A 82 -9.78 1.62 -3.67
C ALA A 82 -10.02 0.99 -2.27
N THR A 83 -10.08 -0.33 -2.22
CA THR A 83 -10.09 -1.12 -0.98
C THR A 83 -8.66 -1.24 -0.42
N LEU A 84 -8.53 -1.64 0.86
CA LEU A 84 -7.21 -1.86 1.47
C LEU A 84 -6.45 -3.00 0.78
N GLU A 85 -7.15 -4.04 0.31
CA GLU A 85 -6.60 -5.16 -0.44
C GLU A 85 -6.00 -4.70 -1.77
N ASN A 86 -6.73 -3.88 -2.54
CA ASN A 86 -6.25 -3.37 -3.82
C ASN A 86 -5.12 -2.36 -3.65
N LEU A 87 -5.14 -1.55 -2.58
CA LEU A 87 -4.00 -0.70 -2.22
C LEU A 87 -2.74 -1.53 -1.92
N CYS A 88 -2.86 -2.60 -1.13
CA CYS A 88 -1.75 -3.52 -0.89
C CYS A 88 -1.22 -4.12 -2.19
N ALA A 89 -2.12 -4.62 -3.05
CA ALA A 89 -1.75 -5.23 -4.32
C ALA A 89 -1.13 -4.25 -5.31
N PHE A 90 -1.62 -3.00 -5.35
CA PHE A 90 -1.06 -1.94 -6.17
C PHE A 90 0.36 -1.56 -5.75
N ILE A 91 0.57 -1.34 -4.46
CA ILE A 91 1.89 -1.03 -3.89
C ILE A 91 2.84 -2.21 -4.14
N TRP A 92 2.39 -3.45 -3.92
CA TRP A 92 3.17 -4.65 -4.24
C TRP A 92 3.60 -4.68 -5.71
N ARG A 93 2.65 -4.56 -6.66
CA ARG A 93 2.95 -4.58 -8.10
C ARG A 93 3.94 -3.49 -8.51
N ALA A 94 3.88 -2.31 -7.87
CA ALA A 94 4.79 -1.21 -8.15
C ALA A 94 6.22 -1.45 -7.62
N LEU A 95 6.36 -2.19 -6.51
CA LEU A 95 7.64 -2.41 -5.85
C LEU A 95 8.33 -3.73 -6.25
N ALA A 96 7.58 -4.81 -6.47
CA ALA A 96 8.11 -6.15 -6.70
C ALA A 96 9.17 -6.22 -7.83
N PRO A 97 9.02 -5.52 -8.98
CA PRO A 97 10.05 -5.55 -10.04
C PRO A 97 11.39 -4.90 -9.66
N HIS A 98 11.42 -4.11 -8.58
CA HIS A 98 12.56 -3.29 -8.20
C HIS A 98 13.09 -3.58 -6.79
N LEU A 99 12.43 -4.48 -6.05
CA LEU A 99 12.69 -4.70 -4.62
C LEU A 99 12.77 -6.20 -4.33
N VAL A 100 13.98 -6.75 -4.46
CA VAL A 100 14.27 -8.15 -4.10
C VAL A 100 14.00 -8.37 -2.61
N GLY A 101 13.36 -9.49 -2.29
CA GLY A 101 13.01 -9.84 -0.91
C GLY A 101 11.78 -9.12 -0.36
N LEU A 102 11.01 -8.39 -1.18
CA LEU A 102 9.70 -7.87 -0.79
C LEU A 102 8.83 -9.03 -0.29
N SER A 103 8.43 -8.98 0.98
CA SER A 103 7.79 -10.11 1.66
C SER A 103 6.39 -9.79 2.14
N ARG A 104 6.11 -8.52 2.48
CA ARG A 104 4.78 -8.08 2.91
C ARG A 104 4.56 -6.61 2.60
N VAL A 105 3.33 -6.29 2.21
CA VAL A 105 2.78 -4.93 2.16
C VAL A 105 1.56 -4.88 3.06
N THR A 106 1.53 -3.91 3.96
CA THR A 106 0.39 -3.65 4.85
C THR A 106 -0.10 -2.24 4.61
N VAL A 107 -1.41 -2.06 4.45
CA VAL A 107 -2.05 -0.73 4.40
C VAL A 107 -3.06 -0.63 5.52
N SER A 108 -2.93 0.38 6.36
CA SER A 108 -3.83 0.67 7.48
C SER A 108 -4.45 2.06 7.39
N ARG A 109 -5.63 2.20 8.01
CA ARG A 109 -6.21 3.49 8.37
C ARG A 109 -6.22 3.58 9.88
N ASP A 110 -5.15 4.12 10.45
CA ASP A 110 -4.90 4.07 11.90
C ASP A 110 -6.09 4.65 12.71
N ALA A 111 -6.70 5.73 12.21
CA ALA A 111 -7.86 6.36 12.84
C ALA A 111 -9.16 5.50 12.83
N ARG A 112 -9.23 4.48 11.96
CA ARG A 112 -10.36 3.54 11.86
C ARG A 112 -10.05 2.19 12.51
N GLY A 113 -8.77 1.91 12.79
CA GLY A 113 -8.31 0.67 13.39
C GLY A 113 -8.30 -0.53 12.44
N ASP A 114 -8.54 -0.31 11.13
CA ASP A 114 -8.49 -1.38 10.13
C ASP A 114 -7.16 -1.40 9.35
N ALA A 115 -6.77 -2.61 8.96
CA ALA A 115 -5.57 -2.86 8.17
C ALA A 115 -5.76 -4.10 7.29
N CYS A 116 -5.14 -4.08 6.11
CA CYS A 116 -4.98 -5.25 5.25
C CYS A 116 -3.48 -5.53 5.11
N SER A 117 -3.11 -6.81 5.01
CA SER A 117 -1.75 -7.22 4.71
C SER A 117 -1.74 -8.22 3.56
N LEU A 118 -1.00 -7.91 2.51
CA LEU A 118 -0.69 -8.82 1.42
C LEU A 118 0.72 -9.38 1.64
N SER A 119 0.82 -10.69 1.77
CA SER A 119 2.10 -11.41 1.79
C SER A 119 2.12 -12.40 0.64
N MET A 120 3.18 -12.40 -0.15
CA MET A 120 3.45 -13.49 -1.09
C MET A 120 4.75 -14.15 -0.65
N ARG A 121 4.70 -15.46 -0.48
CA ARG A 121 5.92 -16.26 -0.34
C ARG A 121 6.39 -16.58 -1.74
N GLU A 122 7.67 -16.36 -2.03
CA GLU A 122 8.26 -17.02 -3.19
C GLU A 122 8.06 -18.53 -3.02
N ALA A 123 7.55 -19.18 -4.07
CA ALA A 123 7.35 -20.63 -4.12
C ALA A 123 8.68 -21.33 -4.38
#